data_AF-A6KWX0-F1
#
_entry.id   AF-A6KWX0-F1
#
_cell.length_a   1.000
_cell.length_b   1.000
_cell.length_c   1.000
_cell.angle_alpha   90.00
_cell.angle_beta   90.00
_cell.angle_gamma   90.00
#
_symmetry.space_group_name_H-M   'P 1'
#
loop_
_entity.id
_entity.type
_entity.pdbx_description
1 polymer ?
#
loop_
_entity_poly.entity_id
_entity_poly.type
_entity_poly.pdbx_seq_one_letter_code
_entity_poly.pdbx_strand_id
1 'polypeptide(L)'
;MNKSILWLIGLLFVTSLSIVSCSETDGTEDPYANWEERNQRYIDSIATVAEANRGNGEGQWKIIRSYKLPSLGLNETGKIIDNVYCKIQKVGDGTESPIATDTVAVNYRGQLINGTVFDQSYQGELDPETATPRKFLVGAVIAGWSTALMKGFGGMKAGDQWKLYIPYPLAYGKDGTEGIPGYSTLIFDVNLVDIFPLKGTGKSIDDTLDAKK
;
A
#
# COMPACT_ATOMS: atom_id res chain seq x y z
N MET A 1 -27.23 36.96 79.42
CA MET A 1 -26.82 38.15 78.64
C MET A 1 -25.76 37.65 77.65
N ASN A 2 -25.90 37.54 76.33
CA ASN A 2 -26.80 38.08 75.28
C ASN A 2 -26.80 37.01 74.15
N LYS A 3 -27.90 36.44 73.62
CA LYS A 3 -28.91 36.92 72.65
C LYS A 3 -28.38 37.58 71.36
N SER A 4 -28.42 36.77 70.28
CA SER A 4 -28.93 37.07 68.93
C SER A 4 -28.01 37.66 67.85
N ILE A 5 -28.26 37.20 66.61
CA ILE A 5 -27.95 37.72 65.24
C ILE A 5 -27.22 36.60 64.44
N LEU A 6 -27.85 35.66 63.72
CA LEU A 6 -28.72 35.77 62.52
C LEU A 6 -28.23 36.80 61.50
N TRP A 7 -27.33 36.41 60.57
CA TRP A 7 -27.30 36.95 59.20
C TRP A 7 -26.74 35.90 58.20
N LEU A 8 -27.64 35.50 57.29
CA LEU A 8 -27.46 35.10 55.88
C LEU A 8 -26.50 33.96 55.47
N ILE A 9 -27.15 32.83 55.19
CA ILE A 9 -27.14 32.10 53.90
C ILE A 9 -26.30 32.81 52.82
N GLY A 10 -25.06 32.37 52.65
CA GLY A 10 -24.20 32.68 51.52
C GLY A 10 -23.91 31.42 50.72
N LEU A 11 -24.98 30.77 50.23
CA LEU A 11 -24.90 29.69 49.27
C LEU A 11 -24.47 30.31 47.91
N LEU A 12 -23.17 30.49 47.72
CA LEU A 12 -22.59 30.70 46.40
C LEU A 12 -21.71 29.49 46.07
N PHE A 13 -22.39 28.36 45.82
CA PHE A 13 -21.84 27.34 44.94
C PHE A 13 -21.70 28.00 43.57
N VAL A 14 -20.53 28.58 43.30
CA VAL A 14 -20.14 28.90 41.92
C VAL A 14 -19.84 27.55 41.28
N THR A 15 -20.91 26.86 40.86
CA THR A 15 -20.80 25.82 39.86
C THR A 15 -20.30 26.51 38.61
N SER A 16 -18.98 26.45 38.40
CA SER A 16 -18.38 26.68 37.10
C SER A 16 -19.00 25.65 36.16
N LEU A 17 -20.11 26.03 35.51
CA LEU A 17 -20.54 25.37 34.29
C LEU A 17 -19.44 25.65 33.27
N SER A 18 -18.48 24.72 33.20
CA SER A 18 -17.69 24.52 32.01
C SER A 18 -18.68 24.18 30.90
N ILE A 19 -19.15 25.20 30.19
CA ILE A 19 -19.78 25.02 28.90
C ILE A 19 -18.74 24.36 28.00
N VAL A 20 -18.79 23.03 27.93
CA VAL A 20 -18.16 22.27 26.85
C VAL A 20 -18.78 22.84 25.59
N SER A 21 -18.02 23.67 24.89
CA SER A 21 -18.34 24.13 23.54
C SER A 21 -18.21 22.92 22.62
N CYS A 22 -19.23 22.06 22.62
CA CYS A 22 -19.46 21.14 21.52
C CYS A 22 -19.82 22.03 20.33
N SER A 23 -18.83 22.36 19.49
CA SER A 23 -19.16 22.79 18.13
C SER A 23 -19.84 21.59 17.50
N GLU A 24 -21.15 21.69 17.26
CA GLU A 24 -21.85 20.73 16.41
C GLU A 24 -21.19 20.79 15.05
N THR A 25 -20.26 19.85 14.81
CA THR A 25 -19.69 19.62 13.49
C THR A 25 -20.84 19.11 12.64
N ASP A 26 -21.14 19.80 11.55
CA ASP A 26 -21.99 19.25 10.50
C ASP A 26 -21.46 17.85 10.17
N GLY A 27 -22.33 16.85 10.16
CA GLY A 27 -21.96 15.43 10.17
C GLY A 27 -21.22 14.91 8.93
N THR A 28 -20.55 15.78 8.18
CA THR A 28 -19.60 15.44 7.14
C THR A 28 -18.21 15.25 7.78
N GLU A 29 -17.95 14.04 8.26
CA GLU A 29 -16.58 13.65 8.62
C GLU A 29 -15.70 13.73 7.38
N ASP A 30 -14.63 14.55 7.42
CA ASP A 30 -13.61 14.54 6.38
C ASP A 30 -12.96 13.13 6.35
N PRO A 31 -13.16 12.34 5.28
CA PRO A 31 -12.64 10.98 5.21
C PRO A 31 -11.10 10.91 5.25
N TYR A 32 -10.44 12.06 5.00
CA TYR A 32 -9.00 12.24 5.00
C TYR A 32 -8.49 13.05 6.22
N ALA A 33 -9.31 13.27 7.25
CA ALA A 33 -8.84 13.89 8.48
C ALA A 33 -7.65 13.09 9.06
N ASN A 34 -6.57 13.80 9.43
CA ASN A 34 -5.31 13.25 9.96
C ASN A 34 -4.68 12.16 9.06
N TRP A 35 -4.73 12.36 7.73
CA TRP A 35 -4.41 11.33 6.75
C TRP A 35 -3.00 10.73 6.90
N GLU A 36 -1.96 11.56 6.95
CA GLU A 36 -0.57 11.09 7.06
C GLU A 36 -0.37 10.20 8.29
N GLU A 37 -0.81 10.68 9.46
CA GLU A 37 -0.66 9.94 10.71
C GLU A 37 -1.43 8.61 10.69
N ARG A 38 -2.65 8.61 10.14
CA ARG A 38 -3.46 7.38 10.01
C ARG A 38 -2.80 6.37 9.10
N ASN A 39 -2.24 6.80 7.97
CA ASN A 39 -1.50 5.93 7.05
C ASN A 39 -0.22 5.39 7.69
N GLN A 40 0.51 6.23 8.43
CA GLN A 40 1.70 5.78 9.16
C GLN A 40 1.35 4.73 10.21
N ARG A 41 0.33 4.96 11.04
CA ARG A 41 -0.14 3.97 12.03
C ARG A 41 -0.62 2.69 11.38
N TYR A 42 -1.32 2.80 10.25
CA TYR A 42 -1.81 1.65 9.51
C TYR A 42 -0.65 0.79 9.00
N ILE A 43 0.29 1.37 8.25
CA ILE A 43 1.42 0.61 7.71
C ILE A 43 2.32 0.04 8.81
N ASP A 44 2.43 0.73 9.94
CA ASP A 44 3.15 0.23 11.12
C ASP A 44 2.49 -1.03 11.70
N SER A 45 1.16 -1.04 11.81
CA SER A 45 0.41 -2.21 12.26
C SER A 45 0.58 -3.40 11.30
N ILE A 46 0.58 -3.12 9.98
CA ILE A 46 0.82 -4.13 8.95
C ILE A 46 2.24 -4.68 9.05
N ALA A 47 3.24 -3.83 9.29
CA ALA A 47 4.61 -4.26 9.49
C ALA A 47 4.73 -5.25 10.66
N THR A 48 4.12 -4.94 11.81
CA THR A 48 4.10 -5.84 12.97
C THR A 48 3.47 -7.20 12.63
N VAL A 49 2.32 -7.20 11.94
CA VAL A 49 1.66 -8.44 11.52
C VAL A 49 2.53 -9.24 10.54
N ALA A 50 3.14 -8.58 9.57
CA ALA A 50 3.99 -9.22 8.59
C ALA A 50 5.23 -9.85 9.22
N GLU A 51 5.86 -9.17 10.18
CA GLU A 51 7.04 -9.67 10.91
C GLU A 51 6.69 -10.94 11.70
N ALA A 52 5.53 -10.97 12.35
CA ALA A 52 5.08 -12.13 13.12
C ALA A 52 4.71 -13.35 12.26
N ASN A 53 4.42 -13.16 10.97
CA ASN A 53 3.86 -14.19 10.09
C ASN A 53 4.68 -14.42 8.82
N ARG A 54 6.00 -14.21 8.88
CA ARG A 54 6.89 -14.36 7.71
C ARG A 54 6.85 -15.78 7.12
N GLY A 55 6.88 -15.86 5.80
CA GLY A 55 6.98 -17.13 5.09
C GLY A 55 6.72 -17.01 3.59
N ASN A 56 6.50 -18.16 2.94
CA ASN A 56 6.34 -18.26 1.49
C ASN A 56 5.06 -19.00 1.07
N GLY A 57 4.26 -19.49 2.03
CA GLY A 57 3.00 -20.18 1.78
C GLY A 57 1.79 -19.28 1.95
N GLU A 58 0.63 -19.82 1.60
CA GLU A 58 -0.66 -19.13 1.76
C GLU A 58 -0.91 -18.70 3.22
N GLY A 59 -1.46 -17.50 3.39
CA GLY A 59 -1.68 -16.87 4.69
C GLY A 59 -0.44 -16.23 5.31
N GLN A 60 0.76 -16.56 4.83
CA GLN A 60 2.02 -16.01 5.31
C GLN A 60 2.37 -14.70 4.61
N TRP A 61 3.41 -14.03 5.12
CA TRP A 61 3.81 -12.70 4.70
C TRP A 61 5.23 -12.66 4.17
N LYS A 62 5.42 -11.85 3.13
CA LYS A 62 6.73 -11.43 2.63
C LYS A 62 6.94 -9.96 2.96
N ILE A 63 8.18 -9.63 3.29
CA ILE A 63 8.63 -8.25 3.50
C ILE A 63 9.73 -7.96 2.49
N ILE A 64 9.38 -7.17 1.49
CA ILE A 64 10.18 -7.01 0.29
C ILE A 64 10.72 -5.58 0.25
N ARG A 65 12.00 -5.44 0.62
CA ARG A 65 12.73 -4.17 0.53
C ARG A 65 12.88 -3.69 -0.91
N SER A 66 12.55 -2.43 -1.19
CA SER A 66 12.69 -1.78 -2.50
C SER A 66 14.14 -1.73 -2.99
N TYR A 67 14.30 -1.80 -4.31
CA TYR A 67 15.60 -1.74 -5.01
C TYR A 67 16.00 -0.31 -5.40
N LYS A 68 15.03 0.59 -5.59
CA LYS A 68 15.28 2.02 -5.81
C LYS A 68 15.32 2.68 -4.44
N LEU A 69 16.52 3.06 -3.97
CA LEU A 69 16.85 4.20 -3.08
C LEU A 69 18.28 4.05 -2.44
N PRO A 70 19.23 4.98 -2.67
CA PRO A 70 20.29 5.33 -1.72
C PRO A 70 19.90 6.61 -0.94
N SER A 71 20.22 6.88 0.34
CA SER A 71 21.02 6.23 1.38
C SER A 71 20.14 6.21 2.63
N LEU A 72 19.88 5.03 3.23
CA LEU A 72 18.98 4.84 4.39
C LEU A 72 17.61 5.52 4.21
N GLY A 73 16.64 4.80 3.63
CA GLY A 73 15.24 5.22 3.47
C GLY A 73 14.51 5.35 4.80
N LEU A 74 14.94 6.29 5.62
CA LEU A 74 14.34 6.69 6.86
C LEU A 74 13.34 7.82 6.56
N ASN A 75 12.13 7.73 7.09
CA ASN A 75 11.26 8.90 7.18
C ASN A 75 11.86 9.92 8.18
N GLU A 76 11.19 11.07 8.35
CA GLU A 76 11.63 12.15 9.26
C GLU A 76 11.85 11.66 10.71
N THR A 77 11.30 10.50 11.08
CA THR A 77 11.43 9.88 12.40
C THR A 77 12.47 8.77 12.48
N GLY A 78 13.27 8.55 11.43
CA GLY A 78 14.31 7.51 11.46
C GLY A 78 13.78 6.11 11.16
N LYS A 79 12.56 5.96 10.62
CA LYS A 79 11.92 4.67 10.37
C LYS A 79 12.04 4.22 8.93
N ILE A 80 12.39 2.95 8.75
CA ILE A 80 12.52 2.29 7.45
C ILE A 80 11.14 2.25 6.75
N ILE A 81 11.00 3.01 5.66
CA ILE A 81 9.78 3.11 4.84
C ILE A 81 9.97 2.51 3.44
N ASP A 82 11.02 1.70 3.26
CA ASP A 82 11.43 1.14 1.98
C ASP A 82 10.95 -0.31 1.75
N ASN A 83 10.03 -0.82 2.57
CA ASN A 83 9.48 -2.17 2.42
C ASN A 83 8.07 -2.16 1.81
N VAL A 84 7.83 -3.13 0.93
CA VAL A 84 6.49 -3.57 0.58
C VAL A 84 6.15 -4.78 1.43
N TYR A 85 4.96 -4.76 2.05
CA TYR A 85 4.45 -5.90 2.80
C TYR A 85 3.45 -6.65 1.93
N CYS A 86 3.64 -7.95 1.77
CA CYS A 86 2.82 -8.77 0.89
C CYS A 86 2.23 -9.93 1.69
N LYS A 87 0.91 -10.01 1.77
CA LYS A 87 0.22 -11.20 2.27
C LYS A 87 -0.06 -12.13 1.10
N ILE A 88 0.40 -13.37 1.19
CA ILE A 88 0.16 -14.39 0.18
C ILE A 88 -1.26 -14.93 0.36
N GLN A 89 -2.14 -14.67 -0.61
CA GLN A 89 -3.50 -15.21 -0.63
C GLN A 89 -3.59 -16.51 -1.41
N LYS A 90 -2.71 -16.70 -2.41
CA LYS A 90 -2.57 -17.95 -3.16
C LYS A 90 -1.15 -18.03 -3.73
N VAL A 91 -0.58 -19.24 -3.68
CA VAL A 91 0.66 -19.56 -4.37
C VAL A 91 0.33 -20.11 -5.76
N GLY A 92 0.89 -19.48 -6.80
CA GLY A 92 0.81 -19.90 -8.18
C GLY A 92 1.69 -21.10 -8.49
N ASP A 93 1.54 -21.63 -9.70
CA ASP A 93 2.35 -22.73 -10.24
C ASP A 93 3.53 -22.24 -11.10
N GLY A 94 3.62 -20.93 -11.36
CA GLY A 94 4.74 -20.32 -12.05
C GLY A 94 6.09 -20.58 -11.35
N THR A 95 7.15 -20.65 -12.13
CA THR A 95 8.51 -20.92 -11.64
C THR A 95 9.36 -19.65 -11.53
N GLU A 96 9.08 -18.66 -12.38
CA GLU A 96 9.87 -17.45 -12.56
C GLU A 96 9.09 -16.19 -12.13
N SER A 97 9.86 -15.16 -11.73
CA SER A 97 9.35 -13.81 -11.48
C SER A 97 9.77 -12.90 -12.64
N PRO A 98 8.94 -11.90 -13.01
CA PRO A 98 9.26 -11.01 -14.11
C PRO A 98 10.43 -10.09 -13.76
N ILE A 99 11.17 -9.63 -14.77
CA ILE A 99 12.17 -8.56 -14.62
C ILE A 99 11.63 -7.21 -15.10
N ALA A 100 12.39 -6.13 -14.88
CA ALA A 100 11.93 -4.75 -15.13
C ALA A 100 11.49 -4.48 -16.57
N THR A 101 12.06 -5.23 -17.51
CA THR A 101 11.77 -5.12 -18.94
C THR A 101 10.51 -5.87 -19.36
N ASP A 102 10.04 -6.82 -18.56
CA ASP A 102 8.94 -7.69 -18.95
C ASP A 102 7.60 -6.96 -18.87
N THR A 103 6.66 -7.44 -19.69
CA THR A 103 5.25 -7.08 -19.54
C THR A 103 4.56 -8.15 -18.72
N VAL A 104 3.69 -7.77 -17.78
CA VAL A 104 2.86 -8.70 -17.02
C VAL A 104 1.39 -8.49 -17.35
N ALA A 105 0.59 -9.56 -17.31
CA ALA A 105 -0.86 -9.49 -17.27
C ALA A 105 -1.32 -9.67 -15.82
N VAL A 106 -2.11 -8.73 -15.30
CA VAL A 106 -2.56 -8.74 -13.91
C VAL A 106 -4.06 -8.43 -13.81
N ASN A 107 -4.71 -9.08 -12.85
CA ASN A 107 -5.95 -8.56 -12.30
C ASN A 107 -5.65 -7.84 -10.99
N TYR A 108 -6.29 -6.70 -10.74
CA TYR A 108 -6.04 -5.96 -9.51
C TYR A 108 -7.22 -5.09 -9.05
N ARG A 109 -7.21 -4.77 -7.75
CA ARG A 109 -8.00 -3.71 -7.13
C ARG A 109 -7.10 -2.91 -6.21
N GLY A 110 -7.00 -1.62 -6.46
CA GLY A 110 -6.29 -0.64 -5.64
C GLY A 110 -7.26 0.18 -4.79
N GLN A 111 -6.99 0.25 -3.49
CA GLN A 111 -7.80 1.00 -2.54
C GLN A 111 -6.96 1.73 -1.49
N LEU A 112 -7.52 2.80 -0.95
CA LEU A 112 -6.96 3.52 0.19
C LEU A 112 -7.34 2.84 1.51
N ILE A 113 -6.69 3.23 2.62
CA ILE A 113 -6.93 2.64 3.95
C ILE A 113 -8.36 2.87 4.49
N ASN A 114 -9.09 3.83 3.93
CA ASN A 114 -10.51 4.10 4.26
C ASN A 114 -11.48 3.27 3.38
N GLY A 115 -10.98 2.43 2.48
CA GLY A 115 -11.78 1.59 1.60
C GLY A 115 -12.13 2.21 0.25
N THR A 116 -11.76 3.47 -0.01
CA THR A 116 -11.97 4.10 -1.33
C THR A 116 -11.16 3.36 -2.39
N VAL A 117 -11.85 2.72 -3.33
CA VAL A 117 -11.25 2.10 -4.52
C VAL A 117 -10.92 3.21 -5.52
N PHE A 118 -9.64 3.36 -5.86
CA PHE A 118 -9.18 4.37 -6.82
C PHE A 118 -8.94 3.80 -8.21
N ASP A 119 -8.67 2.50 -8.33
CA ASP A 119 -8.47 1.82 -9.62
C ASP A 119 -8.69 0.31 -9.50
N GLN A 120 -9.27 -0.33 -10.52
CA GLN A 120 -9.48 -1.79 -10.55
C GLN A 120 -9.65 -2.33 -11.98
N SER A 121 -9.28 -3.60 -12.19
CA SER A 121 -9.46 -4.32 -13.47
C SER A 121 -10.70 -5.22 -13.51
N TYR A 122 -11.40 -5.36 -12.39
CA TYR A 122 -12.61 -6.18 -12.26
C TYR A 122 -13.60 -5.53 -11.27
N GLN A 123 -14.87 -5.92 -11.35
CA GLN A 123 -15.93 -5.49 -10.43
C GLN A 123 -16.33 -6.65 -9.51
N GLY A 124 -16.82 -6.33 -8.30
CA GLY A 124 -17.25 -7.35 -7.34
C GLY A 124 -16.09 -8.23 -6.86
N GLU A 125 -16.30 -9.55 -6.84
CA GLU A 125 -15.24 -10.53 -6.55
C GLU A 125 -14.45 -10.87 -7.81
N LEU A 126 -13.18 -11.24 -7.65
CA LEU A 126 -12.37 -11.68 -8.78
C LEU A 126 -12.88 -13.04 -9.29
N ASP A 127 -13.49 -13.03 -10.47
CA ASP A 127 -13.81 -14.24 -11.21
C ASP A 127 -12.80 -14.43 -12.36
N PRO A 128 -11.93 -15.45 -12.30
CA PRO A 128 -10.91 -15.71 -13.32
C PRO A 128 -11.48 -15.93 -14.73
N GLU A 129 -12.74 -16.37 -14.86
CA GLU A 129 -13.37 -16.67 -16.15
C GLU A 129 -13.86 -15.41 -16.88
N THR A 130 -14.21 -14.37 -16.13
CA THR A 130 -14.78 -13.12 -16.68
C THR A 130 -13.84 -11.93 -16.56
N ALA A 131 -12.84 -12.00 -15.69
CA ALA A 131 -11.86 -10.93 -15.52
C ALA A 131 -10.99 -10.78 -16.78
N THR A 132 -10.77 -9.52 -17.18
CA THR A 132 -9.87 -9.17 -18.28
C THR A 132 -8.59 -8.55 -17.70
N PRO A 133 -7.46 -9.26 -17.70
CA PRO A 133 -6.21 -8.77 -17.11
C PRO A 133 -5.70 -7.54 -17.86
N ARG A 134 -5.18 -6.56 -17.11
CA ARG A 134 -4.47 -5.41 -17.67
C ARG A 134 -2.98 -5.72 -17.84
N LYS A 135 -2.39 -5.15 -18.89
CA LYS A 135 -0.96 -5.32 -19.20
C LYS A 135 -0.15 -4.12 -18.74
N PHE A 136 0.95 -4.37 -18.03
CA PHE A 136 1.88 -3.34 -17.58
C PHE A 136 3.32 -3.72 -17.85
N LEU A 137 4.13 -2.75 -18.25
CA LEU A 137 5.59 -2.87 -18.21
C LEU A 137 6.05 -2.76 -16.76
N VAL A 138 6.74 -3.78 -16.26
CA VAL A 138 7.10 -3.91 -14.84
C VAL A 138 7.95 -2.73 -14.34
N GLY A 139 8.82 -2.19 -15.18
CA GLY A 139 9.66 -1.03 -14.86
C GLY A 139 8.94 0.33 -14.90
N ALA A 140 7.70 0.39 -15.39
CA ALA A 140 6.95 1.62 -15.62
C ALA A 140 5.76 1.82 -14.66
N VAL A 141 5.61 0.96 -13.66
CA VAL A 141 4.64 1.11 -12.56
C VAL A 141 5.32 1.71 -11.32
N ILE A 142 4.53 2.04 -10.29
CA ILE A 142 5.06 2.57 -9.02
C ILE A 142 6.10 1.60 -8.41
N ALA A 143 7.07 2.15 -7.69
CA ALA A 143 8.21 1.38 -7.18
C ALA A 143 7.79 0.18 -6.31
N GLY A 144 6.70 0.29 -5.55
CA GLY A 144 6.16 -0.80 -4.74
C GLY A 144 5.66 -1.99 -5.57
N TRP A 145 4.99 -1.72 -6.69
CA TRP A 145 4.59 -2.77 -7.63
C TRP A 145 5.79 -3.45 -8.26
N SER A 146 6.73 -2.68 -8.83
CA SER A 146 7.95 -3.24 -9.41
C SER A 146 8.72 -4.06 -8.37
N THR A 147 8.76 -3.61 -7.11
CA THR A 147 9.41 -4.31 -6.00
C THR A 147 8.73 -5.64 -5.66
N ALA A 148 7.40 -5.68 -5.56
CA ALA A 148 6.66 -6.91 -5.28
C ALA A 148 6.77 -7.93 -6.42
N LEU A 149 6.75 -7.45 -7.67
CA LEU A 149 6.84 -8.29 -8.86
C LEU A 149 8.24 -8.88 -9.04
N MET A 150 9.30 -8.07 -8.95
CA MET A 150 10.60 -8.44 -9.54
C MET A 150 11.59 -9.20 -8.67
N LYS A 151 11.65 -8.92 -7.37
CA LYS A 151 12.93 -8.74 -6.62
C LYS A 151 13.87 -9.97 -6.45
N GLY A 152 13.80 -10.99 -7.28
CA GLY A 152 14.63 -12.19 -7.29
C GLY A 152 13.79 -13.43 -6.96
N PHE A 153 14.40 -14.46 -6.35
CA PHE A 153 13.79 -15.74 -5.98
C PHE A 153 12.55 -15.67 -5.05
N GLY A 154 12.04 -14.48 -4.72
CA GLY A 154 10.92 -14.29 -3.81
C GLY A 154 9.85 -13.29 -4.26
N GLY A 155 9.89 -12.81 -5.51
CA GLY A 155 8.82 -11.99 -6.11
C GLY A 155 7.59 -12.81 -6.49
N MET A 156 6.59 -12.16 -7.08
CA MET A 156 5.40 -12.85 -7.59
C MET A 156 5.75 -13.72 -8.80
N LYS A 157 5.01 -14.80 -8.97
CA LYS A 157 5.06 -15.70 -10.13
C LYS A 157 3.67 -15.80 -10.76
N ALA A 158 3.59 -16.29 -12.00
CA ALA A 158 2.31 -16.55 -12.63
C ALA A 158 1.44 -17.45 -11.75
N GLY A 159 0.16 -17.08 -11.59
CA GLY A 159 -0.82 -17.71 -10.72
C GLY A 159 -0.86 -17.19 -9.27
N ASP A 160 0.14 -16.42 -8.83
CA ASP A 160 0.15 -15.86 -7.47
C ASP A 160 -0.98 -14.85 -7.27
N GLN A 161 -1.60 -14.89 -6.08
CA GLN A 161 -2.51 -13.84 -5.61
C GLN A 161 -2.02 -13.27 -4.30
N TRP A 162 -1.64 -12.00 -4.30
CA TRP A 162 -1.07 -11.34 -3.13
C TRP A 162 -1.86 -10.07 -2.82
N LYS A 163 -1.98 -9.79 -1.52
CA LYS A 163 -2.40 -8.47 -1.03
C LYS A 163 -1.17 -7.65 -0.65
N LEU A 164 -0.94 -6.57 -1.39
CA LEU A 164 0.20 -5.67 -1.22
C LEU A 164 -0.21 -4.47 -0.36
N TYR A 165 0.70 -4.08 0.53
CA TYR A 165 0.60 -2.86 1.31
C TYR A 165 1.85 -2.02 1.01
N ILE A 166 1.64 -0.90 0.34
CA ILE A 166 2.70 -0.08 -0.23
C ILE A 166 2.71 1.27 0.48
N PRO A 167 3.79 1.61 1.22
CA PRO A 167 3.90 2.92 1.85
C PRO A 167 4.06 4.01 0.79
N TYR A 168 3.63 5.24 1.13
CA TYR A 168 3.64 6.38 0.21
C TYR A 168 4.95 6.64 -0.54
N PRO A 169 6.17 6.44 0.02
CA PRO A 169 7.42 6.68 -0.69
C PRO A 169 7.67 5.70 -1.84
N LEU A 170 7.02 4.53 -1.80
CA LEU A 170 7.05 3.53 -2.88
C LEU A 170 5.83 3.65 -3.81
N ALA A 171 4.97 4.65 -3.58
CA ALA A 171 3.77 4.96 -4.33
C ALA A 171 3.85 6.40 -4.90
N TYR A 172 2.88 7.26 -4.55
CA TYR A 172 2.75 8.63 -5.09
C TYR A 172 3.34 9.71 -4.18
N GLY A 173 4.13 9.34 -3.18
CA GLY A 173 4.89 10.29 -2.37
C GLY A 173 4.02 11.15 -1.44
N LYS A 174 4.63 12.21 -0.93
CA LYS A 174 3.99 13.23 -0.08
C LYS A 174 2.99 14.11 -0.85
N ASP A 175 3.14 14.18 -2.17
CA ASP A 175 2.34 15.07 -3.03
C ASP A 175 1.07 14.39 -3.53
N GLY A 176 1.07 13.05 -3.63
CA GLY A 176 -0.06 12.27 -4.09
C GLY A 176 -0.28 12.38 -5.61
N THR A 177 -1.48 12.06 -6.05
CA THR A 177 -1.94 12.24 -7.43
C THR A 177 -3.47 12.42 -7.47
N GLU A 178 -4.04 12.58 -8.66
CA GLU A 178 -5.50 12.75 -8.81
C GLU A 178 -6.26 11.58 -8.14
N GLY A 179 -7.16 11.90 -7.21
CA GLY A 179 -7.93 10.91 -6.44
C GLY A 179 -7.17 10.17 -5.34
N ILE A 180 -5.86 10.41 -5.17
CA ILE A 180 -5.02 9.77 -4.15
C ILE A 180 -4.29 10.86 -3.37
N PRO A 181 -4.69 11.16 -2.12
CA PRO A 181 -4.02 12.17 -1.32
C PRO A 181 -2.53 11.85 -1.10
N GLY A 182 -1.73 12.88 -0.86
CA GLY A 182 -0.35 12.72 -0.40
C GLY A 182 -0.24 11.84 0.84
N TYR A 183 0.89 11.17 1.04
CA TYR A 183 1.13 10.28 2.19
C TYR A 183 0.23 9.03 2.26
N SER A 184 -0.52 8.72 1.20
CA SER A 184 -1.36 7.51 1.14
C SER A 184 -0.54 6.23 1.12
N THR A 185 -0.85 5.32 2.05
CA THR A 185 -0.59 3.89 1.90
C THR A 185 -1.59 3.30 0.93
N LEU A 186 -1.09 2.58 -0.07
CA LEU A 186 -1.93 1.90 -1.05
C LEU A 186 -2.06 0.43 -0.69
N ILE A 187 -3.29 -0.09 -0.79
CA ILE A 187 -3.60 -1.50 -0.64
C ILE A 187 -3.99 -2.03 -2.01
N PHE A 188 -3.32 -3.08 -2.47
CA PHE A 188 -3.68 -3.75 -3.71
C PHE A 188 -3.97 -5.22 -3.46
N ASP A 189 -5.10 -5.71 -3.94
CA ASP A 189 -5.27 -7.14 -4.24
C ASP A 189 -4.75 -7.35 -5.67
N VAL A 190 -3.78 -8.25 -5.86
CA VAL A 190 -3.11 -8.48 -7.16
C VAL A 190 -3.10 -9.97 -7.47
N ASN A 191 -3.58 -10.33 -8.65
CA ASN A 191 -3.41 -11.65 -9.25
C ASN A 191 -2.49 -11.50 -10.48
N LEU A 192 -1.32 -12.12 -10.43
CA LEU A 192 -0.40 -12.17 -11.56
C LEU A 192 -0.80 -13.32 -12.48
N VAL A 193 -1.39 -12.99 -13.63
CA VAL A 193 -1.92 -14.00 -14.55
C VAL A 193 -0.83 -14.56 -15.43
N ASP A 194 0.00 -13.69 -16.02
CA ASP A 194 1.01 -14.13 -16.99
C ASP A 194 2.19 -13.14 -17.07
N ILE A 195 3.31 -13.63 -17.58
CA ILE A 195 4.56 -12.88 -17.79
C ILE A 195 4.96 -13.00 -19.26
N PHE A 196 5.23 -11.86 -19.89
CA PHE A 196 5.68 -11.75 -21.28
C PHE A 196 7.10 -11.18 -21.30
N PRO A 197 8.13 -12.03 -21.34
CA PRO A 197 9.50 -11.58 -21.46
C PRO A 197 9.73 -10.79 -22.74
N LEU A 198 10.57 -9.74 -22.69
CA LEU A 198 11.06 -9.15 -23.93
C LEU A 198 11.97 -10.17 -24.63
N LYS A 199 11.45 -10.83 -25.66
CA LYS A 199 12.28 -11.65 -26.54
C LYS A 199 13.27 -10.71 -27.24
N GLY A 200 14.55 -10.83 -26.89
CA GLY A 200 15.61 -10.35 -27.77
C GLY A 200 15.40 -11.00 -29.14
N THR A 201 15.31 -10.20 -30.20
CA THR A 201 15.38 -10.73 -31.56
C THR A 201 16.66 -11.56 -31.64
N GLY A 202 16.53 -12.88 -31.70
CA GLY A 202 17.65 -13.83 -31.77
C GLY A 202 18.36 -13.77 -33.11
N LYS A 203 18.75 -12.58 -33.55
CA LYS A 203 19.75 -12.42 -34.59
C LYS A 203 21.08 -12.45 -33.88
N SER A 204 21.77 -13.56 -34.02
CA SER A 204 23.10 -13.68 -33.47
C SER A 204 23.97 -12.58 -34.10
N ILE A 205 24.89 -12.02 -33.33
CA ILE A 205 25.93 -11.11 -33.84
C ILE A 205 26.84 -11.83 -34.87
N ASP A 206 26.77 -13.15 -34.95
CA ASP A 206 27.46 -13.99 -35.94
C ASP A 206 26.80 -13.88 -37.34
N ASP A 207 25.47 -13.81 -37.41
CA ASP A 207 24.69 -13.73 -38.67
C ASP A 207 24.93 -12.43 -39.46
N THR A 208 25.62 -11.45 -38.86
CA THR A 208 25.91 -10.14 -39.48
C THR A 208 27.33 -10.05 -40.05
N LEU A 209 28.22 -10.99 -39.72
CA LEU A 209 29.59 -11.03 -40.23
C LEU A 209 29.71 -11.85 -41.52
N ASP A 210 28.82 -12.81 -41.76
CA ASP A 210 28.83 -13.63 -42.98
C ASP A 210 28.15 -12.96 -44.18
N ALA A 211 27.37 -11.89 -43.97
CA ALA A 211 26.73 -11.13 -45.05
C ALA A 211 27.65 -10.09 -45.73
N LYS A 212 28.95 -10.07 -45.39
CA LYS A 212 29.96 -9.16 -45.95
C LYS A 212 31.15 -9.86 -46.62
N LYS A 213 31.03 -11.15 -46.95
CA LYS A 213 31.95 -11.85 -47.85
C LYS A 213 31.29 -12.13 -49.18
#